data_AF-A0A7W8H903-F1
#
_entry.id   AF-A0A7W8H903-F1
#
_cell.length_a   1.000
_cell.length_b   1.000
_cell.length_c   1.000
_cell.angle_alpha   90.00
_cell.angle_beta   90.00
_cell.angle_gamma   90.00
#
_symmetry.space_group_name_H-M   'P 1'
#
loop_
_entity.id
_entity.type
_entity.pdbx_description
1 polymer ?
#
loop_
_entity_poly.entity_id
_entity_poly.type
_entity_poly.pdbx_seq_one_letter_code
_entity_poly.pdbx_strand_id
1 'polypeptide(L)'
;MGVYEGYKNVTDYHRGRPNPPGKWIFHSLSNEVLEVAADGKTAKGVWLLSGTESGHGPAQDNNAPENFYCEGIFDGCRVWAHWVWSRYGVDFIKEDGTWKFWHFHNYELLRTPFDENWVTYNMRLVKEKSGNKGKPEKTIQYAGNNGEIKYFPEPDRPSTFTWIYDGRTSLSVLAPPLPEPYTHFEETFEY
;
A
#
# COMPACT_ATOMS: atom_id res chain seq x y z
N MET A 1 -2.57 3.81 -8.38
CA MET A 1 -2.26 2.40 -8.07
C MET A 1 -1.77 1.71 -9.32
N GLY A 2 -0.88 0.73 -9.18
CA GLY A 2 -0.30 0.02 -10.31
C GLY A 2 0.55 -1.16 -9.88
N VAL A 3 1.09 -1.84 -10.88
CA VAL A 3 1.88 -3.06 -10.73
C VAL A 3 3.36 -2.70 -10.85
N TYR A 4 4.18 -3.29 -9.99
CA TYR A 4 5.64 -3.19 -10.01
C TYR A 4 6.21 -4.51 -10.50
N GLU A 5 7.09 -4.45 -11.49
CA GLU A 5 7.63 -5.62 -12.17
C GLU A 5 9.13 -5.80 -11.94
N GLY A 6 9.49 -7.04 -11.67
CA GLY A 6 10.86 -7.47 -11.43
C GLY A 6 11.38 -7.09 -10.05
N TYR A 7 12.37 -7.85 -9.60
CA TYR A 7 12.92 -7.74 -8.25
C TYR A 7 13.27 -6.31 -7.84
N LYS A 8 13.89 -5.52 -8.74
CA LYS A 8 14.30 -4.15 -8.44
C LYS A 8 13.08 -3.27 -8.11
N ASN A 9 12.08 -3.19 -8.98
CA ASN A 9 10.97 -2.25 -8.79
C ASN A 9 10.04 -2.70 -7.65
N VAL A 10 9.82 -4.01 -7.52
CA VAL A 10 9.09 -4.59 -6.38
C VAL A 10 9.75 -4.22 -5.05
N THR A 11 11.08 -4.33 -4.97
CA THR A 11 11.79 -4.00 -3.73
C THR A 11 12.00 -2.50 -3.52
N ASP A 12 12.09 -1.70 -4.57
CA ASP A 12 12.18 -0.23 -4.48
C ASP A 12 10.90 0.37 -3.89
N TYR A 13 9.75 -0.29 -4.04
CA TYR A 13 8.53 0.01 -3.28
C TYR A 13 8.75 0.02 -1.76
N HIS A 14 9.74 -0.74 -1.27
CA HIS A 14 10.08 -0.87 0.15
C HIS A 14 11.44 -0.27 0.55
N ARG A 15 12.31 0.09 -0.39
CA ARG A 15 13.69 0.51 -0.10
C ARG A 15 13.86 2.02 0.09
N GLY A 16 14.96 2.37 0.76
CA GLY A 16 15.42 3.76 0.95
C GLY A 16 14.42 4.62 1.72
N ARG A 17 13.58 4.01 2.55
CA ARG A 17 12.59 4.72 3.37
C ARG A 17 13.33 5.44 4.51
N PRO A 18 13.03 6.71 4.81
CA PRO A 18 13.54 7.34 6.03
C PRO A 18 13.19 6.49 7.24
N ASN A 19 14.17 6.21 8.11
CA ASN A 19 14.00 5.45 9.35
C ASN A 19 14.47 6.24 10.59
N PRO A 20 13.83 7.39 10.88
CA PRO A 20 14.17 8.17 12.06
C PRO A 20 13.87 7.42 13.38
N PRO A 21 14.59 7.74 14.47
CA PRO A 21 14.19 7.34 15.82
C PRO A 21 12.76 7.75 16.14
N GLY A 22 12.03 6.92 16.89
CA GLY A 22 10.62 7.16 17.24
C GLY A 22 9.61 6.70 16.18
N LYS A 23 10.08 6.30 14.98
CA LYS A 23 9.22 5.70 13.96
C LYS A 23 8.91 4.25 14.29
N TRP A 24 7.65 3.87 14.14
CA TRP A 24 7.22 2.48 14.25
C TRP A 24 6.35 2.10 13.04
N ILE A 25 6.79 1.09 12.31
CA ILE A 25 6.01 0.46 11.25
C ILE A 25 5.83 -0.99 11.66
N PHE A 26 4.58 -1.41 11.75
CA PHE A 26 4.23 -2.78 12.07
C PHE A 26 3.12 -3.24 11.14
N HIS A 27 3.46 -4.18 10.25
CA HIS A 27 2.52 -4.79 9.31
C HIS A 27 2.42 -6.28 9.63
N SER A 28 1.24 -6.71 10.05
CA SER A 28 0.89 -8.12 10.16
C SER A 28 0.38 -8.60 8.81
N LEU A 29 0.93 -9.70 8.32
CA LEU A 29 0.41 -10.43 7.17
C LEU A 29 -0.43 -11.60 7.68
N SER A 30 -1.59 -11.82 7.08
CA SER A 30 -2.54 -12.84 7.46
C SER A 30 -3.37 -13.29 6.26
N ASN A 31 -4.20 -14.32 6.43
CA ASN A 31 -5.06 -14.88 5.36
C ASN A 31 -4.25 -15.23 4.10
N GLU A 32 -3.13 -15.89 4.30
CA GLU A 32 -2.18 -16.23 3.25
C GLU A 32 -2.78 -17.29 2.33
N VAL A 33 -2.86 -16.99 1.04
CA VAL A 33 -3.20 -17.96 0.00
C VAL A 33 -2.07 -17.95 -1.01
N LEU A 34 -1.43 -19.11 -1.20
CA LEU A 34 -0.36 -19.31 -2.16
C LEU A 34 -0.69 -20.50 -3.05
N GLU A 35 -0.69 -20.28 -4.36
CA GLU A 35 -0.83 -21.32 -5.37
C GLU A 35 0.48 -21.45 -6.13
N VAL A 36 1.02 -22.66 -6.22
CA VAL A 36 2.22 -22.95 -7.02
C VAL A 36 1.77 -23.67 -8.28
N ALA A 37 2.16 -23.15 -9.45
CA ALA A 37 1.84 -23.76 -10.73
C ALA A 37 2.23 -25.25 -10.76
N ALA A 38 1.42 -26.10 -11.40
CA ALA A 38 1.72 -27.53 -11.49
C ALA A 38 3.05 -27.82 -12.22
N ASP A 39 3.51 -26.94 -13.11
CA ASP A 39 4.82 -27.03 -13.77
C ASP A 39 6.00 -26.59 -12.87
N GLY A 40 5.72 -26.03 -11.68
CA GLY A 40 6.68 -25.60 -10.69
C GLY A 40 7.50 -24.36 -11.08
N LYS A 41 7.09 -23.60 -12.11
CA LYS A 41 7.84 -22.44 -12.63
C LYS A 41 7.37 -21.09 -12.12
N THR A 42 6.10 -20.99 -11.72
CA THR A 42 5.52 -19.76 -11.18
C THR A 42 4.68 -20.04 -9.94
N ALA A 43 4.42 -19.01 -9.15
CA ALA A 43 3.48 -19.08 -8.03
C ALA A 43 2.75 -17.75 -7.88
N LYS A 44 1.60 -17.78 -7.22
CA LYS A 44 0.70 -16.66 -7.01
C LYS A 44 0.32 -16.58 -5.55
N GLY A 45 0.50 -15.42 -4.93
CA GLY A 45 0.26 -15.22 -3.52
C GLY A 45 -0.60 -14.00 -3.23
N VAL A 46 -1.52 -14.14 -2.28
CA VAL A 46 -2.28 -13.03 -1.70
C VAL A 46 -2.14 -13.04 -0.18
N TRP A 47 -1.85 -11.87 0.38
CA TRP A 47 -1.83 -11.64 1.83
C TRP A 47 -2.70 -10.45 2.20
N LEU A 48 -3.47 -10.57 3.28
CA LEU A 48 -4.07 -9.42 3.94
C LEU A 48 -3.04 -8.79 4.87
N LEU A 49 -2.73 -7.53 4.61
CA LEU A 49 -1.96 -6.67 5.48
C LEU A 49 -2.91 -5.90 6.40
N SER A 50 -2.64 -5.97 7.69
CA SER A 50 -3.21 -5.07 8.70
C SER A 50 -2.09 -4.54 9.58
N GLY A 51 -2.07 -3.25 9.87
CA GLY A 51 -0.95 -2.69 10.57
C GLY A 51 -1.13 -1.27 11.07
N THR A 52 -0.08 -0.80 11.71
CA THR A 52 0.06 0.58 12.14
C THR A 52 1.37 1.17 11.62
N GLU A 53 1.31 2.46 11.30
CA GLU A 53 2.48 3.25 10.98
C GLU A 53 2.41 4.54 11.81
N SER A 54 3.49 4.87 12.51
CA SER A 54 3.55 6.06 13.34
C SER A 54 4.93 6.67 13.38
N GLY A 55 4.97 7.93 13.81
CA GLY A 55 6.19 8.68 14.02
C GLY A 55 5.90 10.13 14.39
N HIS A 56 6.91 10.96 14.23
CA HIS A 56 6.82 12.39 14.46
C HIS A 56 7.51 13.17 13.34
N GLY A 57 7.21 14.47 13.27
CA GLY A 57 7.77 15.40 12.31
C GLY A 57 7.91 16.79 12.94
N PRO A 58 8.40 17.78 12.17
CA PRO A 58 8.60 19.13 12.69
C PRO A 58 7.25 19.76 13.07
N ALA A 59 7.25 20.66 14.07
CA ALA A 59 6.04 21.41 14.48
C ALA A 59 5.34 22.14 13.32
N GLN A 60 6.12 22.57 12.32
CA GLN A 60 5.66 23.21 11.10
C GLN A 60 6.13 22.37 9.92
N ASP A 61 5.17 21.75 9.22
CA ASP A 61 5.40 20.98 8.00
C ASP A 61 4.37 21.44 6.96
N ASN A 62 4.86 22.09 5.91
CA ASN A 62 4.04 22.56 4.80
C ASN A 62 4.03 21.57 3.62
N ASN A 63 4.78 20.46 3.72
CA ASN A 63 4.92 19.46 2.67
C ASN A 63 3.95 18.29 2.86
N ALA A 64 3.59 17.99 4.11
CA ALA A 64 2.62 16.94 4.42
C ALA A 64 1.17 17.38 4.09
N PRO A 65 0.31 16.44 3.65
CA PRO A 65 -1.12 16.65 3.53
C PRO A 65 -1.72 17.08 4.87
N GLU A 66 -2.75 17.90 4.82
CA GLU A 66 -3.40 18.47 6.00
C GLU A 66 -3.87 17.39 7.00
N ASN A 67 -4.24 16.22 6.50
CA ASN A 67 -4.74 15.07 7.26
C ASN A 67 -3.69 13.98 7.56
N PHE A 68 -2.40 14.28 7.39
CA PHE A 68 -1.32 13.32 7.68
C PHE A 68 -0.94 13.28 9.16
N TYR A 69 -1.05 14.40 9.87
CA TYR A 69 -0.72 14.47 11.29
C TYR A 69 -1.99 14.31 12.14
N CYS A 70 -1.84 13.66 13.29
CA CYS A 70 -2.87 13.65 14.33
C CYS A 70 -2.98 15.03 14.99
N GLU A 71 -4.03 15.27 15.75
CA GLU A 71 -4.21 16.55 16.43
C GLU A 71 -3.12 16.80 17.50
N GLY A 72 -2.57 18.02 17.49
CA GLY A 72 -1.67 18.52 18.54
C GLY A 72 -0.19 18.56 18.18
N ILE A 73 0.57 19.21 19.06
CA ILE A 73 2.03 19.29 19.04
C ILE A 73 2.51 18.82 20.41
N PHE A 74 3.45 17.88 20.43
CA PHE A 74 4.05 17.38 21.66
C PHE A 74 5.57 17.49 21.55
N ASP A 75 6.20 18.07 22.57
CA ASP A 75 7.65 18.30 22.62
C ASP A 75 8.21 18.97 21.35
N GLY A 76 7.51 20.00 20.87
CA GLY A 76 7.89 20.73 19.65
C GLY A 76 7.77 19.94 18.34
N CYS A 77 7.15 18.75 18.37
CA CYS A 77 6.95 17.90 17.21
C CYS A 77 5.45 17.69 16.93
N ARG A 78 5.09 17.59 15.65
CA ARG A 78 3.81 16.99 15.26
C ARG A 78 3.94 15.47 15.31
N VAL A 79 2.85 14.79 15.65
CA VAL A 79 2.80 13.32 15.70
C VAL A 79 1.83 12.80 14.66
N TRP A 80 2.09 11.60 14.17
CA TRP A 80 1.18 10.89 13.29
C TRP A 80 1.14 9.42 13.70
N ALA A 81 -0.05 8.84 13.67
CA ALA A 81 -0.27 7.43 13.83
C ALA A 81 -1.42 7.04 12.93
N HIS A 82 -1.25 6.01 12.12
CA HIS A 82 -2.21 5.59 11.12
C HIS A 82 -2.50 4.11 11.28
N TRP A 83 -3.75 3.74 11.07
CA TRP A 83 -4.11 2.37 10.75
C TRP A 83 -4.00 2.16 9.24
N VAL A 84 -3.46 1.00 8.83
CA VAL A 84 -3.24 0.66 7.42
C VAL A 84 -3.77 -0.74 7.15
N TRP A 85 -4.60 -0.86 6.11
CA TRP A 85 -5.02 -2.14 5.57
C TRP A 85 -4.83 -2.19 4.07
N SER A 86 -4.27 -3.29 3.61
CA SER A 86 -3.97 -3.55 2.21
C SER A 86 -4.13 -5.05 1.92
N ARG A 87 -4.25 -5.40 0.65
CA ARG A 87 -3.89 -6.75 0.20
C ARG A 87 -2.68 -6.66 -0.70
N TYR A 88 -1.73 -7.57 -0.52
CA TYR A 88 -0.61 -7.73 -1.44
C TYR A 88 -0.92 -8.90 -2.36
N GLY A 89 -1.08 -8.62 -3.65
CA GLY A 89 -1.06 -9.63 -4.71
C GLY A 89 0.35 -9.71 -5.27
N VAL A 90 0.89 -10.92 -5.37
CA VAL A 90 2.26 -11.16 -5.78
C VAL A 90 2.33 -12.34 -6.74
N ASP A 91 2.94 -12.11 -7.89
CA ASP A 91 3.39 -13.18 -8.77
C ASP A 91 4.87 -13.48 -8.52
N PHE A 92 5.21 -14.75 -8.46
CA PHE A 92 6.56 -15.25 -8.33
C PHE A 92 6.98 -16.02 -9.57
N ILE A 93 8.25 -15.89 -9.92
CA ILE A 93 8.90 -16.66 -10.97
C ILE A 93 10.07 -17.46 -10.39
N LYS A 94 10.27 -18.69 -10.85
CA LYS A 94 11.38 -19.55 -10.46
C LYS A 94 12.45 -19.51 -11.53
N GLU A 95 13.59 -18.89 -11.21
CA GLU A 95 14.75 -18.79 -12.09
C GLU A 95 15.92 -19.54 -11.45
N ASP A 96 16.55 -20.45 -12.19
CA ASP A 96 17.69 -21.25 -11.72
C ASP A 96 17.45 -21.92 -10.35
N GLY A 97 16.24 -22.44 -10.17
CA GLY A 97 15.82 -23.11 -8.93
C GLY A 97 15.42 -22.18 -7.77
N THR A 98 15.53 -20.86 -7.94
CA THR A 98 15.26 -19.85 -6.90
C THR A 98 14.01 -19.06 -7.21
N TRP A 99 13.11 -18.94 -6.21
CA TRP A 99 11.93 -18.09 -6.31
C TRP A 99 12.30 -16.61 -6.21
N LYS A 100 11.73 -15.81 -7.10
CA LYS A 100 11.91 -14.35 -7.15
C LYS A 100 10.57 -13.66 -7.28
N PHE A 101 10.49 -12.43 -6.78
CA PHE A 101 9.37 -11.55 -7.06
C PHE A 101 9.34 -11.21 -8.55
N TRP A 102 8.17 -11.40 -9.16
CA TRP A 102 7.92 -11.03 -10.55
C TRP A 102 6.98 -9.84 -10.64
N HIS A 103 5.75 -9.94 -10.14
CA HIS A 103 4.81 -8.82 -10.08
C HIS A 103 4.39 -8.56 -8.64
N PHE A 104 4.24 -7.29 -8.29
CA PHE A 104 3.72 -6.87 -6.99
C PHE A 104 2.68 -5.78 -7.16
N HIS A 105 1.56 -5.96 -6.47
CA HIS A 105 0.49 -5.00 -6.42
C HIS A 105 -0.03 -4.84 -5.00
N ASN A 106 0.08 -3.62 -4.48
CA ASN A 106 -0.56 -3.21 -3.24
C ASN A 106 -1.98 -2.69 -3.53
N TYR A 107 -2.99 -3.47 -3.16
CA TYR A 107 -4.40 -3.07 -3.16
C TYR A 107 -4.72 -2.41 -1.83
N GLU A 108 -4.59 -1.09 -1.77
CA GLU A 108 -4.92 -0.32 -0.56
C GLU A 108 -6.42 -0.43 -0.27
N LEU A 109 -6.77 -0.97 0.91
CA LEU A 109 -8.16 -1.08 1.33
C LEU A 109 -8.59 0.20 2.03
N LEU A 110 -7.80 0.62 3.03
CA LEU A 110 -7.94 1.91 3.69
C LEU A 110 -6.68 2.26 4.49
N ARG A 111 -6.44 3.57 4.63
CA ARG A 111 -5.49 4.17 5.57
C ARG A 111 -6.20 5.31 6.28
N THR A 112 -6.08 5.41 7.60
CA THR A 112 -6.77 6.44 8.40
C THR A 112 -5.90 6.87 9.58
N PRO A 113 -5.94 8.14 10.01
CA PRO A 113 -5.39 8.55 11.30
C PRO A 113 -5.96 7.68 12.43
N PHE A 114 -5.16 7.43 13.46
CA PHE A 114 -5.52 6.54 14.56
C PHE A 114 -6.68 7.09 15.39
N ASP A 115 -6.76 8.41 15.50
CA ASP A 115 -7.68 9.20 16.31
C ASP A 115 -8.95 9.60 15.56
N GLU A 116 -9.13 9.12 14.32
CA GLU A 116 -10.30 9.44 13.50
C GLU A 116 -11.17 8.21 13.18
N ASN A 117 -12.49 8.42 13.10
CA ASN A 117 -13.41 7.42 12.59
C ASN A 117 -13.19 7.16 11.09
N TRP A 118 -12.81 5.93 10.74
CA TRP A 118 -12.46 5.56 9.37
C TRP A 118 -13.61 5.75 8.36
N VAL A 119 -14.87 5.69 8.79
CA VAL A 119 -16.03 5.85 7.89
C VAL A 119 -16.13 7.30 7.45
N THR A 120 -16.19 8.22 8.43
CA THR A 120 -16.30 9.67 8.13
C THR A 120 -15.05 10.20 7.43
N TYR A 121 -13.88 9.68 7.78
CA TYR A 121 -12.62 10.02 7.12
C TYR A 121 -12.65 9.68 5.63
N ASN A 122 -12.99 8.44 5.27
CA ASN A 122 -13.01 8.02 3.87
C ASN A 122 -14.11 8.73 3.06
N MET A 123 -15.28 9.02 3.66
CA MET A 123 -16.30 9.83 3.02
C MET A 123 -15.80 11.25 2.67
N ARG A 124 -14.98 11.86 3.54
CA ARG A 124 -14.40 13.18 3.31
C ARG A 124 -13.30 13.12 2.24
N LEU A 125 -12.39 12.15 2.31
CA LEU A 125 -11.35 11.91 1.30
C LEU A 125 -11.94 11.78 -0.11
N VAL A 126 -13.02 11.03 -0.27
CA VAL A 126 -13.67 10.84 -1.59
C VAL A 126 -14.24 12.14 -2.13
N LYS A 127 -14.80 12.99 -1.26
CA LYS A 127 -15.30 14.31 -1.63
C LYS A 127 -14.18 15.23 -2.09
N GLU A 128 -13.05 15.23 -1.38
CA GLU A 128 -11.84 15.99 -1.74
C GLU A 128 -11.26 15.53 -3.08
N LYS A 129 -11.10 14.21 -3.26
CA LYS A 129 -10.59 13.63 -4.52
C LYS A 129 -11.49 13.93 -5.72
N SER A 130 -12.81 13.90 -5.52
CA SER A 130 -13.77 14.28 -6.56
C SER A 130 -13.60 15.73 -7.01
N GLY A 131 -13.27 16.65 -6.09
CA GLY A 131 -12.96 18.04 -6.41
C GLY A 131 -11.61 18.25 -7.12
N ASN A 132 -10.70 17.27 -7.01
CA ASN A 132 -9.36 17.29 -7.62
C ASN A 132 -9.20 16.36 -8.83
N LYS A 133 -10.32 15.89 -9.41
CA LYS A 133 -10.32 14.93 -10.51
C LYS A 133 -9.43 15.39 -11.67
N GLY A 134 -8.49 14.54 -12.09
CA GLY A 134 -7.57 14.81 -13.19
C GLY A 134 -6.23 15.45 -12.81
N LYS A 135 -5.99 15.75 -11.53
CA LYS A 135 -4.66 16.12 -11.06
C LYS A 135 -3.86 14.87 -10.67
N PRO A 136 -2.58 14.75 -11.07
CA PRO A 136 -1.73 13.67 -10.60
C PRO A 136 -1.54 13.79 -9.08
N GLU A 137 -2.00 12.78 -8.35
CA GLU A 137 -1.85 12.70 -6.90
C GLU A 137 -0.67 11.76 -6.59
N LYS A 138 0.46 12.35 -6.17
CA LYS A 138 1.58 11.53 -5.69
C LYS A 138 1.23 11.00 -4.31
N THR A 139 1.30 9.69 -4.15
CA THR A 139 1.06 9.05 -2.86
C THR A 139 2.33 9.13 -2.02
N ILE A 140 2.21 9.66 -0.81
CA ILE A 140 3.34 9.75 0.11
C ILE A 140 3.68 8.36 0.58
N GLN A 141 4.92 7.98 0.33
CA GLN A 141 5.54 6.79 0.91
C GLN A 141 5.79 7.05 2.39
N TYR A 142 6.49 8.15 2.70
CA TYR A 142 6.97 8.46 4.05
C TYR A 142 7.21 9.95 4.26
N ALA A 143 7.03 10.39 5.50
CA ALA A 143 7.60 11.63 6.03
C ALA A 143 8.79 11.30 6.95
N GLY A 144 9.89 12.03 6.80
CA GLY A 144 11.06 12.00 7.69
C GLY A 144 11.01 13.13 8.74
N ASN A 145 11.87 13.04 9.76
CA ASN A 145 11.87 13.96 10.91
C ASN A 145 12.09 15.45 10.57
N ASN A 146 12.69 15.76 9.41
CA ASN A 146 12.99 17.13 8.99
C ASN A 146 12.02 17.65 7.91
N GLY A 147 10.82 17.06 7.80
CA GLY A 147 9.84 17.43 6.77
C GLY A 147 10.19 16.90 5.37
N GLU A 148 11.12 15.94 5.29
CA GLU A 148 11.42 15.23 4.05
C GLU A 148 10.22 14.36 3.67
N ILE A 149 9.64 14.60 2.50
CA ILE A 149 8.55 13.76 1.96
C ILE A 149 9.11 12.88 0.86
N LYS A 150 9.02 11.57 1.06
CA LYS A 150 9.30 10.57 0.03
C LYS A 150 7.99 10.07 -0.55
N TYR A 151 7.89 10.04 -1.88
CA TYR A 151 6.75 9.51 -2.61
C TYR A 151 7.01 8.08 -3.07
N PHE A 152 5.93 7.30 -3.26
CA PHE A 152 6.06 5.98 -3.87
C PHE A 152 6.69 6.12 -5.26
N PRO A 153 7.53 5.14 -5.69
CA PRO A 153 7.96 5.09 -7.08
C PRO A 153 6.75 4.97 -8.01
N GLU A 154 6.88 5.44 -9.25
CA GLU A 154 5.86 5.19 -10.26
C GLU A 154 5.77 3.69 -10.56
N PRO A 155 4.55 3.14 -10.71
CA PRO A 155 4.39 1.75 -11.10
C PRO A 155 4.83 1.54 -12.55
N ASP A 156 5.23 0.31 -12.88
CA ASP A 156 5.63 -0.07 -14.24
C ASP A 156 4.43 -0.05 -15.21
N ARG A 157 3.24 -0.35 -14.69
CA ARG A 157 1.97 -0.25 -15.44
C ARG A 157 0.80 0.12 -14.52
N PRO A 158 -0.27 0.72 -15.07
CA PRO A 158 -1.48 0.97 -14.29
C PRO A 158 -2.11 -0.34 -13.84
N SER A 159 -2.79 -0.27 -12.71
CA SER A 159 -3.59 -1.37 -12.22
C SER A 159 -4.82 -1.57 -13.13
N THR A 160 -5.12 -2.82 -13.47
CA THR A 160 -6.35 -3.22 -14.17
C THR A 160 -7.55 -3.30 -13.23
N PHE A 161 -7.32 -3.28 -11.92
CA PHE A 161 -8.36 -3.38 -10.90
C PHE A 161 -8.05 -2.51 -9.67
N THR A 162 -8.97 -1.60 -9.36
CA THR A 162 -8.88 -0.74 -8.18
C THR A 162 -10.16 -0.85 -7.37
N TRP A 163 -10.02 -1.18 -6.08
CA TRP A 163 -11.10 -1.09 -5.10
C TRP A 163 -10.59 -0.40 -3.86
N ILE A 164 -11.35 0.57 -3.34
CA ILE A 164 -11.01 1.35 -2.14
C ILE A 164 -12.30 1.52 -1.34
N TYR A 165 -12.21 1.47 -0.01
CA TYR A 165 -13.34 1.77 0.86
C TYR A 165 -13.67 3.27 0.85
N ASP A 166 -14.90 3.65 0.47
CA ASP A 166 -15.32 5.06 0.34
C ASP A 166 -16.25 5.54 1.47
N GLY A 167 -16.64 4.63 2.38
CA GLY A 167 -17.59 4.90 3.46
C GLY A 167 -19.04 5.14 3.02
N ARG A 168 -19.39 4.96 1.74
CA ARG A 168 -20.72 5.33 1.20
C ARG A 168 -21.29 4.37 0.14
N THR A 169 -20.52 4.04 -0.89
CA THR A 169 -21.00 3.29 -2.07
C THR A 169 -20.18 2.06 -2.41
N SER A 170 -18.95 1.94 -1.90
CA SER A 170 -18.10 0.77 -2.11
C SER A 170 -18.75 -0.48 -1.54
N LEU A 171 -19.03 -1.45 -2.42
CA LEU A 171 -19.49 -2.77 -2.02
C LEU A 171 -18.30 -3.59 -1.54
N SER A 172 -18.46 -4.29 -0.41
CA SER A 172 -17.46 -5.26 0.02
C SER A 172 -17.36 -6.39 -0.99
N VAL A 173 -16.20 -6.52 -1.62
CA VAL A 173 -15.90 -7.58 -2.60
C VAL A 173 -14.59 -8.27 -2.23
N LEU A 174 -14.47 -9.54 -2.62
CA LEU A 174 -13.21 -10.25 -2.55
C LEU A 174 -12.31 -9.74 -3.69
N ALA A 175 -11.42 -8.82 -3.35
CA ALA A 175 -10.48 -8.25 -4.30
C ALA A 175 -9.11 -7.97 -3.66
N PRO A 176 -7.99 -8.36 -4.30
CA PRO A 176 -7.93 -9.00 -5.62
C PRO A 176 -8.51 -10.43 -5.61
N PRO A 177 -8.81 -11.00 -6.78
CA PRO A 177 -9.19 -12.42 -6.87
C PRO A 177 -8.13 -13.30 -6.19
N LEU A 178 -8.59 -14.36 -5.51
CA LEU A 178 -7.69 -15.37 -4.97
C LEU A 178 -7.08 -16.17 -6.13
N PRO A 179 -5.87 -16.72 -5.95
CA PRO A 179 -5.29 -17.56 -6.99
C PRO A 179 -6.06 -18.88 -7.05
N GLU A 180 -6.37 -19.32 -8.28
CA GLU A 180 -6.98 -20.62 -8.56
C GLU A 180 -5.91 -21.58 -9.10
N PRO A 181 -6.07 -22.90 -8.94
CA PRO A 181 -5.13 -23.87 -9.47
C PRO A 181 -4.87 -23.73 -10.97
N TYR A 182 -3.60 -23.80 -11.36
CA TYR A 182 -3.18 -23.59 -12.75
C TYR A 182 -1.92 -24.39 -13.10
N THR A 183 -1.71 -24.70 -14.39
CA THR A 183 -0.52 -25.45 -14.85
C THR A 183 0.55 -24.50 -15.34
N HIS A 184 0.17 -23.55 -16.18
CA HIS A 184 1.06 -22.56 -16.80
C HIS A 184 0.53 -21.14 -16.59
N PHE A 185 1.43 -20.16 -16.48
CA PHE A 185 1.05 -18.79 -16.08
C PHE A 185 0.05 -18.13 -17.05
N GLU A 186 0.10 -18.50 -18.33
CA GLU A 186 -0.78 -17.99 -19.38
C GLU A 186 -2.25 -18.44 -19.21
N GLU A 187 -2.51 -19.44 -18.37
CA GLU A 187 -3.85 -19.98 -18.08
C GLU A 187 -4.57 -19.18 -16.99
N THR A 188 -3.89 -18.23 -16.35
CA THR A 188 -4.36 -17.49 -15.18
C THR A 188 -4.16 -15.98 -15.35
N PHE A 189 -4.55 -15.20 -14.35
CA PHE A 189 -4.48 -13.73 -14.38
C PHE A 189 -3.21 -13.23 -13.68
N GLU A 190 -2.82 -11.99 -13.93
CA GLU A 190 -1.68 -11.30 -13.29
C GLU A 190 -2.13 -10.43 -12.11
N TYR A 191 -1.32 -10.35 -11.05
CA TYR A 191 -1.56 -9.43 -9.92
C TYR A 191 -1.06 -8.01 -10.19
#